data_AF-A0A1I5WW18-F1
#
_entry.id   AF-A0A1I5WW18-F1
#
_cell.length_a   1.000
_cell.length_b   1.000
_cell.length_c   1.000
_cell.angle_alpha   90.00
_cell.angle_beta   90.00
_cell.angle_gamma   90.00
#
_symmetry.space_group_name_H-M   'P 1'
#
loop_
_entity.id
_entity.type
_entity.pdbx_description
1 polymer ?
#
loop_
_entity_poly.entity_id
_entity_poly.type
_entity_poly.pdbx_seq_one_letter_code
_entity_poly.pdbx_strand_id
1 'polypeptide(L)'
;MKKWMIGLVLAGSITAAGTAGAAEEGENSSNPTSLSYKEKKELLTEAALEHNIPPEIVKAIAYEETGMRQFNESGDSVMNQNEDGGVGIMQVTLDENDLENRNVDRQRLKNDTAYNIEIGVDLLNEKWSWSGSVLPTVNSGDKQVLENWYFACHSCLQRSRPPQRSG
;
A
#
# COMPACT_ATOMS: atom_id res chain seq x y z
N MET A 1 27.37 -18.50 0.11
CA MET A 1 27.11 -18.84 -1.30
C MET A 1 26.61 -20.27 -1.38
N LYS A 2 25.30 -20.48 -1.24
CA LYS A 2 24.69 -21.81 -1.34
C LYS A 2 24.21 -22.00 -2.78
N LYS A 3 24.91 -22.84 -3.53
CA LYS A 3 24.55 -23.27 -4.89
C LYS A 3 23.45 -24.31 -4.76
N TRP A 4 22.30 -24.09 -5.41
CA TRP A 4 21.28 -25.12 -5.58
C TRP A 4 21.37 -25.72 -6.98
N MET A 5 21.23 -27.04 -7.01
CA MET A 5 21.51 -27.90 -8.14
C MET A 5 20.48 -27.73 -9.26
N ILE A 6 20.99 -27.74 -10.49
CA ILE A 6 20.23 -27.78 -11.74
C ILE A 6 19.59 -29.15 -11.87
N GLY A 7 18.25 -29.20 -11.85
CA GLY A 7 17.46 -30.37 -12.19
C GLY A 7 17.41 -30.56 -13.71
N LEU A 8 18.01 -31.65 -14.16
CA LEU A 8 18.10 -32.08 -15.55
C LEU A 8 16.76 -32.75 -15.92
N VAL A 9 15.93 -32.11 -16.76
CA VAL A 9 14.72 -32.73 -17.31
C VAL A 9 15.06 -33.38 -18.64
N LEU A 10 14.79 -34.69 -18.72
CA LEU A 10 14.99 -35.55 -19.89
C LEU A 10 14.27 -35.00 -21.13
N ALA A 11 15.00 -34.94 -22.25
CA ALA A 11 14.44 -34.76 -23.57
C ALA A 11 13.63 -36.01 -23.98
N GLY A 12 12.30 -35.88 -24.00
CA GLY A 12 11.40 -36.84 -24.63
C GLY A 12 11.12 -36.40 -26.07
N SER A 13 11.73 -37.08 -27.04
CA SER A 13 11.45 -36.91 -28.46
C SER A 13 10.15 -37.64 -28.83
N ILE A 14 9.09 -36.91 -29.16
CA ILE A 14 7.89 -37.44 -29.80
C ILE A 14 7.78 -36.82 -31.19
N THR A 15 8.06 -37.62 -32.22
CA THR A 15 7.71 -37.29 -33.62
C THR A 15 6.28 -37.73 -33.89
N ALA A 16 5.40 -36.77 -34.20
CA ALA A 16 4.13 -37.03 -34.87
C ALA A 16 3.93 -35.94 -35.95
N ALA A 17 3.84 -36.38 -37.21
CA ALA A 17 3.53 -35.55 -38.35
C ALA A 17 2.01 -35.40 -38.52
N GLY A 18 1.51 -34.19 -38.77
CA GLY A 18 0.18 -33.99 -39.34
C GLY A 18 -0.60 -32.76 -38.85
N THR A 19 -0.60 -31.72 -39.70
CA THR A 19 -1.65 -30.71 -39.97
C THR A 19 -2.10 -29.66 -38.93
N ALA A 20 -2.03 -28.41 -39.41
CA ALA A 20 -2.90 -27.24 -39.15
C ALA A 20 -2.92 -26.58 -37.76
N GLY A 21 -2.38 -25.35 -37.73
CA GLY A 21 -2.85 -24.26 -36.87
C GLY A 21 -2.26 -24.20 -35.46
N ALA A 22 -1.00 -23.79 -35.33
CA ALA A 22 -0.49 -23.30 -34.05
C ALA A 22 -0.80 -21.81 -33.94
N ALA A 23 -1.88 -21.50 -33.21
CA ALA A 23 -2.14 -20.16 -32.69
C ALA A 23 -0.95 -19.74 -31.80
N GLU A 24 -0.59 -18.46 -31.90
CA GLU A 24 0.40 -17.87 -31.01
C GLU A 24 -0.11 -17.96 -29.57
N GLU A 25 0.58 -18.74 -28.73
CA GLU A 25 0.41 -18.67 -27.28
C GLU A 25 1.00 -17.33 -26.84
N GLY A 26 0.09 -16.35 -26.69
CA GLY A 26 0.39 -15.05 -26.15
C GLY A 26 1.10 -15.18 -24.81
N GLU A 27 2.16 -14.38 -24.66
CA GLU A 27 2.85 -14.16 -23.41
C GLU A 27 1.83 -13.91 -22.30
N ASN A 28 1.82 -14.79 -21.30
CA ASN A 28 1.09 -14.62 -20.07
C ASN A 28 1.73 -13.44 -19.32
N SER A 29 1.32 -12.22 -19.68
CA SER A 29 1.58 -11.01 -18.92
C SER A 29 1.00 -11.24 -17.54
N SER A 30 1.88 -11.46 -16.56
CA SER A 30 1.54 -11.67 -15.17
C SER A 30 0.85 -10.40 -14.64
N ASN A 31 -0.46 -10.35 -14.80
CA ASN A 31 -1.30 -9.33 -14.21
C ASN A 31 -1.08 -9.43 -12.69
N PRO A 32 -0.65 -8.38 -11.97
CA PRO A 32 -0.52 -8.43 -10.53
C PRO A 32 -1.87 -8.85 -9.97
N THR A 33 -1.95 -10.07 -9.44
CA THR A 33 -3.23 -10.66 -9.05
C THR A 33 -3.80 -9.80 -7.95
N SER A 34 -4.83 -9.03 -8.27
CA SER A 34 -5.39 -8.04 -7.36
C SER A 34 -5.96 -8.76 -6.14
N LEU A 35 -5.50 -8.37 -4.96
CA LEU A 35 -5.96 -8.98 -3.70
C LEU A 35 -7.47 -8.83 -3.55
N SER A 36 -8.11 -9.88 -3.03
CA SER A 36 -9.53 -9.84 -2.68
C SER A 36 -9.80 -8.79 -1.62
N TYR A 37 -11.06 -8.35 -1.54
CA TYR A 37 -11.48 -7.39 -0.52
C TYR A 37 -11.27 -7.90 0.91
N LYS A 38 -11.35 -9.23 1.11
CA LYS A 38 -11.07 -9.88 2.39
C LYS A 38 -9.58 -9.81 2.73
N GLU A 39 -8.70 -10.21 1.81
CA GLU A 39 -7.24 -10.16 2.03
C GLU A 39 -6.75 -8.74 2.31
N LYS A 40 -7.29 -7.74 1.60
CA LYS A 40 -6.97 -6.33 1.88
C LYS A 40 -7.39 -5.91 3.29
N LYS A 41 -8.57 -6.32 3.75
CA LYS A 41 -9.01 -6.04 5.14
C LYS A 41 -8.13 -6.73 6.18
N GLU A 42 -7.65 -7.94 5.88
CA GLU A 42 -6.73 -8.68 6.74
C GLU A 42 -5.40 -7.92 6.85
N LEU A 43 -4.78 -7.54 5.73
CA LEU A 43 -3.56 -6.74 5.73
C LEU A 43 -3.70 -5.40 6.46
N LEU A 44 -4.79 -4.66 6.21
CA LEU A 44 -5.08 -3.40 6.92
C LEU A 44 -5.25 -3.62 8.42
N THR A 45 -5.84 -4.75 8.83
CA THR A 45 -6.04 -5.10 10.24
C THR A 45 -4.71 -5.47 10.89
N GLU A 46 -3.91 -6.30 10.24
CA GLU A 46 -2.60 -6.73 10.73
C GLU A 46 -1.67 -5.53 10.94
N ALA A 47 -1.53 -4.68 9.92
CA ALA A 47 -0.73 -3.45 10.02
C ALA A 47 -1.24 -2.52 11.13
N ALA A 48 -2.55 -2.35 11.28
CA ALA A 48 -3.10 -1.53 12.36
C ALA A 48 -2.70 -2.07 13.76
N LEU A 49 -2.78 -3.39 13.94
CA LEU A 49 -2.47 -4.05 15.21
C LEU A 49 -0.99 -3.93 15.57
N GLU A 50 -0.08 -4.00 14.60
CA GLU A 50 1.37 -3.80 14.81
C GLU A 50 1.68 -2.42 15.42
N HIS A 51 0.88 -1.41 15.09
CA HIS A 51 1.02 -0.06 15.64
C HIS A 51 0.09 0.25 16.80
N ASN A 52 -0.66 -0.73 17.33
CA ASN A 52 -1.69 -0.52 18.35
C ASN A 52 -2.74 0.54 17.92
N ILE A 53 -3.15 0.50 16.67
CA ILE A 53 -4.20 1.35 16.09
C ILE A 53 -5.48 0.51 16.01
N PRO A 54 -6.65 1.05 16.42
CA PRO A 54 -7.92 0.37 16.17
C PRO A 54 -8.09 0.10 14.66
N PRO A 55 -8.25 -1.16 14.23
CA PRO A 55 -8.29 -1.50 12.80
C PRO A 55 -9.35 -0.72 12.00
N GLU A 56 -10.45 -0.33 12.64
CA GLU A 56 -11.53 0.48 12.08
C GLU A 56 -11.02 1.80 11.51
N ILE A 57 -10.04 2.43 12.17
CA ILE A 57 -9.44 3.69 11.71
C ILE A 57 -8.73 3.49 10.37
N VAL A 58 -7.83 2.50 10.30
CA VAL A 58 -7.05 2.21 9.10
C VAL A 58 -7.95 1.77 7.94
N LYS A 59 -8.93 0.89 8.22
CA LYS A 59 -9.92 0.45 7.23
C LYS A 59 -10.78 1.62 6.71
N ALA A 60 -11.19 2.54 7.58
CA ALA A 60 -11.98 3.71 7.20
C ALA A 60 -11.18 4.65 6.28
N ILE A 61 -9.91 4.90 6.60
CA ILE A 61 -9.03 5.73 5.77
C ILE A 61 -8.82 5.09 4.39
N ALA A 62 -8.46 3.81 4.34
CA ALA A 62 -8.30 3.10 3.05
C ALA A 62 -9.58 3.10 2.21
N TYR A 63 -10.74 3.02 2.87
CA TYR A 63 -12.03 3.10 2.19
C TYR A 63 -12.32 4.50 1.64
N GLU A 64 -12.07 5.55 2.43
CA GLU A 64 -12.30 6.93 2.02
C GLU A 64 -11.36 7.35 0.88
N GLU A 65 -10.09 6.95 0.94
CA GLU A 65 -9.09 7.33 -0.05
C GLU A 65 -9.33 6.68 -1.42
N THR A 66 -9.71 5.39 -1.46
CA THR A 66 -9.78 4.65 -2.73
C THR A 66 -10.92 3.63 -2.85
N GLY A 67 -11.72 3.43 -1.81
CA GLY A 67 -12.60 2.27 -1.68
C GLY A 67 -11.82 0.97 -1.45
N MET A 68 -10.64 1.06 -0.81
CA MET A 68 -9.69 -0.05 -0.63
C MET A 68 -9.14 -0.61 -1.95
N ARG A 69 -8.82 0.22 -2.94
CA ARG A 69 -8.27 -0.21 -4.23
C ARG A 69 -6.81 0.22 -4.37
N GLN A 70 -5.92 -0.76 -4.52
CA GLN A 70 -4.54 -0.49 -4.93
C GLN A 70 -4.48 -0.17 -6.43
N PHE A 71 -5.23 -0.89 -7.26
CA PHE A 71 -5.19 -0.81 -8.72
C PHE A 71 -6.53 -0.31 -9.30
N ASN A 72 -6.48 0.37 -10.44
CA ASN A 72 -7.62 0.75 -11.25
C ASN A 72 -8.07 -0.40 -12.17
N GLU A 73 -9.10 -0.16 -13.00
CA GLU A 73 -9.63 -1.17 -13.92
C GLU A 73 -8.64 -1.61 -15.00
N SER A 74 -7.66 -0.76 -15.32
CA SER A 74 -6.57 -1.05 -16.26
C SER A 74 -5.43 -1.85 -15.64
N GLY A 75 -5.45 -2.09 -14.32
CA GLY A 75 -4.38 -2.76 -13.58
C GLY A 75 -3.25 -1.83 -13.11
N ASP A 76 -3.33 -0.53 -13.41
CA ASP A 76 -2.36 0.45 -12.92
C ASP A 76 -2.67 0.85 -11.48
N SER A 77 -1.66 1.22 -10.70
CA SER A 77 -1.87 1.77 -9.36
C SER A 77 -2.86 2.95 -9.40
N VAL A 78 -3.75 3.03 -8.42
CA VAL A 78 -4.56 4.22 -8.19
C VAL A 78 -3.62 5.36 -7.83
N MET A 79 -3.70 6.47 -8.56
CA MET A 79 -2.83 7.63 -8.39
C MET A 79 -3.69 8.89 -8.39
N ASN A 80 -3.42 9.81 -7.47
CA ASN A 80 -4.01 11.14 -7.49
C ASN A 80 -3.02 12.18 -8.06
N GLN A 81 -2.74 12.03 -9.36
CA GLN A 81 -1.73 12.87 -10.05
C GLN A 81 -2.15 14.33 -10.23
N ASN A 82 -3.45 14.62 -10.17
CA ASN A 82 -3.99 15.96 -10.38
C ASN A 82 -4.01 16.82 -9.09
N GLU A 83 -3.66 16.24 -7.95
CA GLU A 83 -3.63 16.92 -6.67
C GLU A 83 -2.21 16.88 -6.08
N ASP A 84 -1.92 15.90 -5.23
CA ASP A 84 -0.71 15.84 -4.41
C ASP A 84 0.21 14.64 -4.75
N GLY A 85 -0.23 13.76 -5.66
CA GLY A 85 0.53 12.59 -6.10
C GLY A 85 0.34 11.35 -5.23
N GLY A 86 -0.73 11.25 -4.44
CA GLY A 86 -1.03 10.09 -3.60
C GLY A 86 -1.03 8.76 -4.37
N VAL A 87 -0.43 7.73 -3.77
CA VAL A 87 -0.19 6.41 -4.38
C VAL A 87 -0.96 5.30 -3.67
N GLY A 88 -1.71 4.50 -4.42
CA GLY A 88 -2.25 3.22 -3.99
C GLY A 88 -3.38 3.30 -2.96
N ILE A 89 -3.62 2.18 -2.29
CA ILE A 89 -4.78 1.93 -1.43
C ILE A 89 -4.91 2.92 -0.26
N MET A 90 -3.77 3.35 0.31
CA MET A 90 -3.70 4.31 1.41
C MET A 90 -3.40 5.75 0.92
N GLN A 91 -3.32 5.98 -0.40
CA GLN A 91 -2.95 7.27 -1.01
C GLN A 91 -1.71 7.91 -0.37
N VAL A 92 -0.63 7.13 -0.28
CA VAL A 92 0.64 7.58 0.30
C VAL A 92 1.22 8.73 -0.53
N THR A 93 1.38 9.90 0.09
CA THR A 93 1.93 11.10 -0.53
C THR A 93 3.29 11.45 0.10
N LEU A 94 4.37 11.15 -0.62
CA LEU A 94 5.76 11.46 -0.25
C LEU A 94 6.48 12.09 -1.44
N ASP A 95 7.20 13.19 -1.20
CA ASP A 95 8.09 13.76 -2.20
C ASP A 95 9.42 12.98 -2.31
N GLU A 96 10.27 13.32 -3.27
CA GLU A 96 11.50 12.56 -3.51
C GLU A 96 12.48 12.61 -2.33
N ASN A 97 12.52 13.71 -1.58
CA ASN A 97 13.36 13.79 -0.39
C ASN A 97 12.79 12.90 0.73
N ASP A 98 11.48 12.89 0.91
CA ASP A 98 10.82 12.01 1.87
C ASP A 98 11.09 10.54 1.57
N LEU A 99 11.01 10.13 0.29
CA LEU A 99 11.29 8.77 -0.13
C LEU A 99 12.74 8.37 0.16
N GLU A 100 13.71 9.23 -0.16
CA GLU A 100 15.12 8.97 0.12
C GLU A 100 15.38 8.89 1.63
N ASN A 101 14.93 9.88 2.40
CA ASN A 101 15.18 9.96 3.84
C ASN A 101 14.53 8.81 4.63
N ARG A 102 13.38 8.32 4.16
CA ARG A 102 12.65 7.21 4.79
C ARG A 102 13.02 5.85 4.18
N ASN A 103 13.89 5.82 3.17
CA ASN A 103 14.24 4.62 2.41
C ASN A 103 13.00 3.87 1.86
N VAL A 104 12.06 4.63 1.29
CA VAL A 104 10.81 4.11 0.76
C VAL A 104 10.94 3.88 -0.74
N ASP A 105 10.64 2.65 -1.17
CA ASP A 105 10.71 2.26 -2.58
C ASP A 105 9.42 2.66 -3.32
N ARG A 106 9.54 3.65 -4.21
CA ARG A 106 8.41 4.16 -5.02
C ARG A 106 7.78 3.09 -5.92
N GLN A 107 8.55 2.14 -6.43
CA GLN A 107 8.02 1.07 -7.28
C GLN A 107 7.23 0.06 -6.45
N ARG A 108 7.72 -0.29 -5.27
CA ARG A 108 6.96 -1.13 -4.34
C ARG A 108 5.69 -0.43 -3.87
N LEU A 109 5.72 0.87 -3.56
CA LEU A 109 4.50 1.61 -3.18
C LEU A 109 3.38 1.51 -4.23
N LYS A 110 3.73 1.44 -5.51
CA LYS A 110 2.78 1.31 -6.62
C LYS A 110 2.28 -0.13 -6.80
N ASN A 111 3.17 -1.11 -6.68
CA ASN A 111 2.91 -2.47 -7.16
C ASN A 111 2.68 -3.50 -6.04
N ASP A 112 3.06 -3.17 -4.80
CA ASP A 112 2.94 -4.03 -3.63
C ASP A 112 1.89 -3.44 -2.68
N THR A 113 0.72 -4.08 -2.62
CA THR A 113 -0.41 -3.60 -1.79
C THR A 113 -0.06 -3.66 -0.30
N ALA A 114 0.65 -4.68 0.16
CA ALA A 114 1.01 -4.81 1.57
C ALA A 114 2.01 -3.71 1.97
N TYR A 115 2.99 -3.45 1.12
CA TYR A 115 3.94 -2.35 1.35
C TYR A 115 3.29 -0.97 1.31
N ASN A 116 2.33 -0.74 0.41
CA ASN A 116 1.55 0.51 0.42
C ASN A 116 0.78 0.70 1.73
N ILE A 117 0.19 -0.38 2.25
CA ILE A 117 -0.51 -0.37 3.54
C ILE A 117 0.45 -0.09 4.69
N GLU A 118 1.58 -0.81 4.76
CA GLU A 118 2.62 -0.64 5.79
C GLU A 118 3.04 0.83 5.91
N ILE A 119 3.50 1.43 4.80
CA ILE A 119 3.92 2.83 4.78
C ILE A 119 2.77 3.79 5.10
N GLY A 120 1.55 3.52 4.63
CA GLY A 120 0.39 4.34 4.93
C GLY A 120 0.03 4.33 6.42
N VAL A 121 0.10 3.17 7.07
CA VAL A 121 -0.16 3.02 8.51
C VAL A 121 0.94 3.69 9.34
N ASP A 122 2.20 3.57 8.93
CA ASP A 122 3.32 4.28 9.55
C ASP A 122 3.12 5.80 9.57
N LEU A 123 2.73 6.37 8.43
CA LEU A 123 2.48 7.81 8.31
C LEU A 123 1.27 8.26 9.13
N LEU A 124 0.22 7.44 9.18
CA LEU A 124 -0.93 7.70 10.06
C LEU A 124 -0.51 7.67 11.53
N ASN A 125 0.32 6.71 11.92
CA ASN A 125 0.84 6.59 13.28
C ASN A 125 1.73 7.78 13.65
N GLU A 126 2.54 8.26 12.70
CA GLU A 126 3.32 9.49 12.85
C GLU A 126 2.41 10.69 13.07
N LYS A 127 1.34 10.84 12.28
CA LYS A 127 0.34 11.92 12.47
C LYS A 127 -0.32 11.84 13.84
N TRP A 128 -0.63 10.66 14.34
CA TRP A 128 -1.11 10.49 15.71
C TRP A 128 -0.12 11.03 16.74
N SER A 129 1.19 10.78 16.56
CA SER A 129 2.23 11.25 17.48
C SER A 129 2.34 12.78 17.57
N TRP A 130 1.74 13.50 16.63
CA TRP A 130 1.68 14.97 16.66
C TRP A 130 0.64 15.52 17.65
N SER A 131 -0.18 14.65 18.23
CA SER A 131 -1.17 15.01 19.25
C SER A 131 -0.50 15.63 20.48
N GLY A 132 -0.99 16.79 20.90
CA GLY A 132 -0.45 17.55 22.03
C GLY A 132 0.72 18.48 21.66
N SER A 133 1.23 18.43 20.43
CA SER A 133 2.25 19.37 19.94
C SER A 133 1.81 20.17 18.72
N VAL A 134 1.40 19.50 17.65
CA VAL A 134 0.96 20.14 16.39
C VAL A 134 -0.53 19.95 16.20
N LEU A 135 -1.06 18.79 16.58
CA LEU A 135 -2.49 18.50 16.58
C LEU A 135 -3.06 18.61 18.00
N PRO A 136 -4.30 19.08 18.17
CA PRO A 136 -4.96 19.02 19.48
C PRO A 136 -5.14 17.57 19.95
N THR A 137 -5.01 17.35 21.26
CA THR A 137 -5.42 16.07 21.87
C THR A 137 -6.93 16.10 22.12
N VAL A 138 -7.62 15.00 21.81
CA VAL A 138 -9.04 14.83 22.08
C VAL A 138 -9.22 13.93 23.30
N ASN A 139 -10.11 14.34 24.21
CA ASN A 139 -10.41 13.65 25.47
C ASN A 139 -9.14 13.24 26.23
N SER A 140 -8.98 11.94 26.52
CA SER A 140 -7.86 11.36 27.25
C SER A 140 -6.60 11.15 26.40
N GLY A 141 -6.68 11.30 25.08
CA GLY A 141 -5.58 10.91 24.18
C GLY A 141 -5.28 9.40 24.19
N ASP A 142 -6.21 8.59 24.67
CA ASP A 142 -6.12 7.13 24.61
C ASP A 142 -6.26 6.65 23.15
N LYS A 143 -5.22 5.97 22.68
CA LYS A 143 -5.10 5.45 21.31
C LYS A 143 -6.14 4.36 21.00
N GLN A 144 -6.72 3.71 22.01
CA GLN A 144 -7.73 2.67 21.82
C GLN A 144 -9.16 3.23 21.71
N VAL A 145 -9.36 4.53 21.95
CA VAL A 145 -10.66 5.19 21.82
C VAL A 145 -10.75 5.85 20.45
N LEU A 146 -11.73 5.43 19.64
CA LEU A 146 -11.86 5.85 18.24
C LEU A 146 -11.98 7.37 18.09
N GLU A 147 -12.74 8.03 18.95
CA GLU A 147 -12.98 9.47 18.90
C GLU A 147 -11.70 10.28 19.11
N ASN A 148 -10.72 9.72 19.81
CA ASN A 148 -9.48 10.43 20.08
C ASN A 148 -8.65 10.62 18.79
N TRP A 149 -8.89 9.79 17.76
CA TRP A 149 -8.22 9.84 16.45
C TRP A 149 -8.67 10.98 15.54
N TYR A 150 -9.70 11.75 15.92
CA TYR A 150 -10.32 12.74 15.06
C TYR A 150 -9.32 13.62 14.28
N PHE A 151 -8.39 14.28 14.97
CA PHE A 151 -7.43 15.18 14.31
C PHE A 151 -6.37 14.43 13.51
N ALA A 152 -5.95 13.24 13.93
CA ALA A 152 -5.00 12.43 13.18
C ALA A 152 -5.62 11.95 11.86
N CYS A 153 -6.86 11.44 11.89
CA CYS A 153 -7.61 11.05 10.70
C CYS A 153 -7.84 12.26 9.78
N HIS A 154 -8.28 13.38 10.34
CA HIS A 154 -8.50 14.61 9.58
C HIS A 154 -7.23 15.10 8.88
N SER A 155 -6.10 15.12 9.60
CA SER A 155 -4.79 15.49 9.05
C SER A 155 -4.30 14.49 7.98
N CYS A 156 -4.65 13.21 8.12
CA CYS A 156 -4.33 12.18 7.14
C CYS A 156 -5.08 12.43 5.83
N LEU A 157 -6.41 12.53 5.89
CA LEU A 157 -7.27 12.69 4.72
C LEU A 157 -7.10 14.05 4.02
N GLN A 158 -6.75 15.11 4.76
CA GLN A 158 -6.40 16.40 4.16
C GLN A 158 -4.98 16.47 3.61
N ARG A 159 -4.21 15.37 3.71
CA ARG A 159 -2.81 15.31 3.29
C ARG A 159 -1.97 16.45 3.88
N SER A 160 -2.30 16.86 5.11
CA SER A 160 -1.64 17.98 5.77
C SER A 160 -0.22 17.59 6.15
N ARG A 161 0.77 18.32 5.65
CA ARG A 161 2.17 18.17 6.03
C ARG A 161 2.42 18.82 7.40
N PRO A 162 3.41 18.34 8.19
CA PRO A 162 3.78 19.07 9.39
C PRO A 162 4.28 20.47 8.99
N PRO A 163 4.05 21.51 9.82
CA PRO A 163 4.63 22.81 9.56
C PRO A 163 6.16 22.68 9.53
N GLN A 164 6.78 23.17 8.45
CA GLN A 164 8.24 23.25 8.33
C GLN A 164 8.73 24.09 9.51
N ARG A 165 9.49 23.48 10.44
CA ARG A 165 10.14 24.25 11.49
C ARG A 165 11.22 25.08 10.81
N SER A 166 10.98 26.38 10.66
CA SER A 166 12.04 27.33 10.36
C SER A 166 13.05 27.26 11.50
N GLY A 167 14.26 26.78 11.20
CA GLY A 167 15.40 26.91 12.10
C GLY A 167 15.81 28.36 12.30
#